data_AF-A0AA40SUV1-F1
#
_entry.id   AF-A0AA40SUV1-F1
#
_cell.length_a   1.000
_cell.length_b   1.000
_cell.length_c   1.000
_cell.angle_alpha   90.00
_cell.angle_beta   90.00
_cell.angle_gamma   90.00
#
_symmetry.space_group_name_H-M   'P 1'
#
loop_
_entity.id
_entity.type
_entity.pdbx_description
1 polymer ?
#
loop_
_entity_poly.entity_id
_entity_poly.type
_entity_poly.pdbx_seq_one_letter_code
_entity_poly.pdbx_strand_id
1 'polypeptide(L)'
;MTLIDGQLIREHVKQECQKYKSIFQASQKEVAIIRFEASENASNELRARYEAARISAVQKVAIFNAIGITPNYIVLSPNIAVEQFDGIVQSINENTQVTAAIVQYPIPAKFTSSIGLLEPQKDIDIVRRQSNNFFESCATAEGIARIVESYAQRDSNVAVVGGGGFVGNGVIKYLEATRVSCFCLEDGDDLTRTQDADIVVSVTGRRGIFTDYVLPSHRLVVDGGFTPTASGAAGDVDRSAYSIPQNITPVPGGVGPIEMAILAERLVKMDLGIELGKWNYQQLQQEQMQRATIIAPIARLFFGQQATAYPQSIRTEKENLFVLEGSNYQISFNSTTQSLTVARTNEKLTLIRLTLASNQIETARGITNEDVARWQQIQTAIDSTITQSTDRGIEL
;
A
#
# COMPACT_ATOMS: atom_id res chain seq x y z
N MET A 1 12.22 -16.51 -2.56
CA MET A 1 11.09 -15.91 -1.85
C MET A 1 11.08 -14.42 -2.12
N THR A 2 9.92 -13.86 -2.47
CA THR A 2 9.75 -12.43 -2.76
C THR A 2 8.65 -11.86 -1.86
N LEU A 3 8.97 -10.79 -1.12
CA LEU A 3 7.97 -10.02 -0.40
C LEU A 3 7.20 -9.13 -1.39
N ILE A 4 5.88 -9.24 -1.38
CA ILE A 4 5.00 -8.41 -2.22
C ILE A 4 4.86 -7.05 -1.54
N ASP A 5 5.67 -6.09 -1.97
CA ASP A 5 5.61 -4.71 -1.50
C ASP A 5 4.35 -4.01 -2.06
N GLY A 6 3.29 -3.92 -1.25
CA GLY A 6 2.09 -3.19 -1.61
C GLY A 6 2.32 -1.68 -1.77
N GLN A 7 3.41 -1.13 -1.22
CA GLN A 7 3.78 0.26 -1.46
C GLN A 7 4.10 0.49 -2.93
N LEU A 8 4.67 -0.50 -3.63
CA LEU A 8 4.91 -0.39 -5.06
C LEU A 8 3.62 -0.07 -5.83
N ILE A 9 2.56 -0.83 -5.57
CA ILE A 9 1.25 -0.64 -6.20
C ILE A 9 0.67 0.72 -5.81
N ARG A 10 0.69 1.06 -4.50
CA ARG A 10 0.19 2.33 -4.01
C ARG A 10 0.86 3.52 -4.71
N GLU A 11 2.18 3.49 -4.84
CA GLU A 11 2.93 4.57 -5.46
C GLU A 11 2.68 4.66 -6.97
N HIS A 12 2.59 3.52 -7.66
CA HIS A 12 2.20 3.49 -9.07
C HIS A 12 0.82 4.12 -9.29
N VAL A 13 -0.19 3.65 -8.55
CA VAL A 13 -1.56 4.17 -8.67
C VAL A 13 -1.64 5.64 -8.27
N LYS A 14 -0.96 6.04 -7.19
CA LYS A 14 -0.89 7.44 -6.78
C LYS A 14 -0.39 8.33 -7.92
N GLN A 15 0.64 7.91 -8.65
CA GLN A 15 1.17 8.64 -9.80
C GLN A 15 0.16 8.73 -10.94
N GLU A 16 -0.55 7.64 -11.24
CA GLU A 16 -1.61 7.64 -12.25
C GLU A 16 -2.75 8.59 -11.87
N CYS A 17 -3.23 8.54 -10.62
CA CYS A 17 -4.28 9.44 -10.13
C CYS A 17 -3.84 10.91 -10.09
N GLN A 18 -2.55 11.18 -9.81
CA GLN A 18 -2.02 12.54 -9.75
C GLN A 18 -2.07 13.29 -11.08
N LYS A 19 -2.20 12.58 -12.21
CA LYS A 19 -2.48 13.20 -13.53
C LYS A 19 -3.78 14.00 -13.55
N TYR A 20 -4.73 13.66 -12.68
CA TYR A 20 -6.04 14.31 -12.57
C TYR A 20 -6.15 15.28 -11.39
N LYS A 21 -5.06 15.51 -10.64
CA LYS A 21 -5.04 16.30 -9.40
C LYS A 21 -5.59 17.72 -9.58
N SER A 22 -5.24 18.39 -10.67
CA SER A 22 -5.73 19.74 -10.97
C SER A 22 -7.24 19.80 -11.19
N ILE A 23 -7.82 18.75 -11.78
CA ILE A 23 -9.27 18.62 -11.99
C ILE A 23 -9.96 18.46 -10.64
N PHE A 24 -9.45 17.57 -9.78
CA PHE A 24 -10.01 17.39 -8.43
C PHE A 24 -9.96 18.67 -7.61
N GLN A 25 -8.83 19.38 -7.62
CA GLN A 25 -8.68 20.65 -6.91
C GLN A 25 -9.63 21.73 -7.43
N ALA A 26 -9.87 21.79 -8.74
CA ALA A 26 -10.83 22.74 -9.33
C ALA A 26 -12.28 22.40 -8.99
N SER A 27 -12.61 21.10 -8.87
CA SER A 27 -13.97 20.62 -8.56
C SER A 27 -14.37 20.78 -7.09
N GLN A 28 -13.39 20.95 -6.19
CA GLN A 28 -13.58 21.04 -4.73
C GLN A 28 -14.39 19.87 -4.14
N LYS A 29 -14.22 18.68 -4.72
CA LYS A 29 -14.89 17.46 -4.27
C LYS A 29 -14.28 16.91 -2.97
N GLU A 30 -15.14 16.26 -2.20
CA GLU A 30 -14.84 15.70 -0.90
C GLU A 30 -15.08 14.19 -0.86
N VAL A 31 -14.38 13.54 0.06
CA VAL A 31 -14.68 12.18 0.50
C VAL A 31 -14.89 12.15 2.01
N ALA A 32 -16.03 11.64 2.46
CA ALA A 32 -16.31 11.51 3.88
C ALA A 32 -15.68 10.23 4.44
N ILE A 33 -14.99 10.33 5.57
CA ILE A 33 -14.41 9.18 6.28
C ILE A 33 -14.89 9.25 7.72
N ILE A 34 -15.84 8.38 8.08
CA ILE A 34 -16.43 8.32 9.42
C ILE A 34 -15.81 7.16 10.17
N ARG A 35 -15.37 7.40 11.41
CA ARG A 35 -15.00 6.33 12.35
C ARG A 35 -15.55 6.61 13.74
N PHE A 36 -15.61 5.56 14.55
CA PHE A 36 -15.92 5.67 15.96
C PHE A 36 -14.66 5.55 16.83
N GLU A 37 -14.70 6.15 18.01
CA GLU A 37 -13.74 5.88 19.07
C GLU A 37 -14.11 4.59 19.83
N ALA A 38 -13.11 3.96 20.45
CA ALA A 38 -13.36 2.85 21.35
C ALA A 38 -14.08 3.35 22.61
N SER A 39 -15.06 2.59 23.10
CA SER A 39 -15.66 2.86 24.41
C SER A 39 -14.62 2.65 25.52
N GLU A 40 -14.75 3.40 26.61
CA GLU A 40 -13.88 3.24 27.80
C GLU A 40 -13.86 1.80 28.33
N ASN A 41 -14.98 1.08 28.24
CA ASN A 41 -15.12 -0.31 28.69
C ASN A 41 -14.80 -1.38 27.61
N ALA A 42 -14.25 -0.99 26.46
CA ALA A 42 -13.94 -1.94 25.39
C ALA A 42 -12.88 -2.96 25.84
N SER A 43 -13.01 -4.22 25.41
CA SER A 43 -11.95 -5.22 25.63
C SER A 43 -10.66 -4.80 24.91
N ASN A 44 -9.52 -5.33 25.33
CA ASN A 44 -8.23 -5.03 24.67
C ASN A 44 -8.23 -5.41 23.19
N GLU A 45 -8.87 -6.53 22.84
CA GLU A 45 -9.05 -6.96 21.45
C GLU A 45 -9.87 -5.96 20.64
N LEU A 46 -11.01 -5.50 21.19
CA LEU A 46 -11.84 -4.51 20.51
C LEU A 46 -11.12 -3.16 20.38
N ARG A 47 -10.36 -2.74 21.40
CA ARG A 47 -9.51 -1.54 21.32
C ARG A 47 -8.46 -1.65 20.21
N ALA A 48 -7.82 -2.80 20.06
CA ALA A 48 -6.85 -3.02 18.99
C ALA A 48 -7.51 -2.90 17.61
N ARG A 49 -8.75 -3.36 17.44
CA ARG A 49 -9.53 -3.19 16.19
C ARG A 49 -9.88 -1.72 15.90
N TYR A 50 -10.25 -0.95 16.93
CA TYR A 50 -10.44 0.50 16.78
C TYR A 50 -9.15 1.24 16.45
N GLU A 51 -8.01 0.81 16.98
CA GLU A 51 -6.71 1.37 16.62
C GLU A 51 -6.32 1.03 15.18
N ALA A 52 -6.58 -0.20 14.73
CA ALA A 52 -6.41 -0.59 13.32
C ALA A 52 -7.26 0.30 12.39
N ALA A 53 -8.52 0.52 12.77
CA ALA A 53 -9.43 1.42 12.06
C ALA A 53 -8.89 2.86 11.99
N ARG A 54 -8.35 3.38 13.09
CA ARG A 54 -7.72 4.71 13.14
C ARG A 54 -6.51 4.80 12.20
N ILE A 55 -5.63 3.79 12.22
CA ILE A 55 -4.45 3.73 11.33
C ILE A 55 -4.88 3.71 9.87
N SER A 56 -5.85 2.85 9.50
CA SER A 56 -6.38 2.78 8.13
C SER A 56 -7.04 4.09 7.71
N ALA A 57 -7.86 4.71 8.56
CA ALA A 57 -8.49 6.00 8.26
C ALA A 57 -7.48 7.13 8.01
N VAL A 58 -6.39 7.18 8.79
CA VAL A 58 -5.30 8.14 8.56
C VAL A 58 -4.61 7.90 7.21
N GLN A 59 -4.42 6.65 6.80
CA GLN A 59 -3.88 6.33 5.49
C GLN A 59 -4.84 6.72 4.35
N LYS A 60 -6.15 6.51 4.53
CA LYS A 60 -7.20 6.97 3.60
C LYS A 60 -7.16 8.49 3.41
N VAL A 61 -7.11 9.24 4.51
CA VAL A 61 -6.93 10.71 4.48
C VAL A 61 -5.68 11.10 3.70
N ALA A 62 -4.56 10.41 3.93
CA ALA A 62 -3.30 10.73 3.26
C ALA A 62 -3.35 10.48 1.75
N ILE A 63 -3.93 9.36 1.29
CA ILE A 63 -3.99 9.05 -0.14
C ILE A 63 -4.94 9.99 -0.89
N PHE A 64 -6.11 10.32 -0.33
CA PHE A 64 -7.05 11.23 -0.97
C PHE A 64 -6.47 12.65 -1.08
N ASN A 65 -5.81 13.16 -0.02
CA ASN A 65 -5.07 14.42 -0.09
C ASN A 65 -3.98 14.38 -1.16
N ALA A 66 -3.24 13.28 -1.28
CA ALA A 66 -2.13 13.15 -2.23
C ALA A 66 -2.59 13.28 -3.69
N ILE A 67 -3.79 12.79 -4.00
CA ILE A 67 -4.40 12.85 -5.34
C ILE A 67 -5.23 14.13 -5.57
N GLY A 68 -5.44 14.97 -4.55
CA GLY A 68 -6.09 16.28 -4.69
C GLY A 68 -7.55 16.36 -4.26
N ILE A 69 -8.06 15.35 -3.55
CA ILE A 69 -9.42 15.33 -2.99
C ILE A 69 -9.36 15.72 -1.52
N THR A 70 -10.33 16.52 -1.07
CA THR A 70 -10.43 16.95 0.34
C THR A 70 -11.10 15.85 1.18
N PRO A 71 -10.40 15.25 2.16
CA PRO A 71 -11.04 14.30 3.07
C PRO A 71 -11.77 15.03 4.19
N ASN A 72 -13.07 14.77 4.31
CA ASN A 72 -13.88 15.15 5.46
C ASN A 72 -13.79 14.02 6.51
N TYR A 73 -12.85 14.16 7.45
CA TYR A 73 -12.55 13.13 8.44
C TYR A 73 -13.33 13.34 9.74
N ILE A 74 -14.28 12.45 10.01
CA ILE A 74 -15.26 12.55 11.09
C ILE A 74 -14.97 11.47 12.13
N VAL A 75 -14.75 11.90 13.37
CA VAL A 75 -14.52 11.01 14.52
C VAL A 75 -15.70 11.14 15.48
N LEU A 76 -16.39 10.03 15.72
CA LEU A 76 -17.60 10.01 16.54
C LEU A 76 -17.36 9.28 17.86
N SER A 77 -17.99 9.80 18.92
CA SER A 77 -18.11 9.07 20.18
C SER A 77 -18.93 7.79 19.97
N PRO A 78 -18.57 6.66 20.59
CA PRO A 78 -19.42 5.46 20.57
C PRO A 78 -20.80 5.69 21.21
N ASN A 79 -20.94 6.75 22.02
CA ASN A 79 -22.16 7.10 22.74
C ASN A 79 -23.07 8.08 22.00
N ILE A 80 -22.69 8.57 20.80
CA ILE A 80 -23.52 9.45 19.99
C ILE A 80 -24.94 8.86 19.79
N ALA A 81 -25.96 9.71 19.74
CA ALA A 81 -27.33 9.26 19.51
C ALA A 81 -27.50 8.69 18.09
N VAL A 82 -28.44 7.76 17.90
CA VAL A 82 -28.70 7.14 16.58
C VAL A 82 -29.17 8.21 15.60
N GLU A 83 -30.07 9.08 16.03
CA GLU A 83 -30.64 10.16 15.22
C GLU A 83 -29.57 11.14 14.75
N GLN A 84 -28.53 11.36 15.57
CA GLN A 84 -27.39 12.20 15.21
C GLN A 84 -26.50 11.53 14.16
N PHE A 85 -26.23 10.23 14.30
CA PHE A 85 -25.47 9.48 13.30
C PHE A 85 -26.23 9.40 11.97
N ASP A 86 -27.53 9.11 12.01
CA ASP A 86 -28.40 9.07 10.84
C ASP A 86 -28.42 10.43 10.13
N GLY A 87 -28.54 11.53 10.89
CA GLY A 87 -28.45 12.89 10.34
C GLY A 87 -27.12 13.21 9.66
N ILE A 88 -26.00 12.69 10.18
CA ILE A 88 -24.68 12.82 9.54
C ILE A 88 -24.68 12.07 8.21
N VAL A 89 -25.13 10.81 8.18
CA VAL A 89 -25.18 10.01 6.94
C VAL A 89 -26.09 10.66 5.90
N GLN A 90 -27.25 11.19 6.31
CA GLN A 90 -28.17 11.92 5.44
C GLN A 90 -27.53 13.19 4.87
N SER A 91 -26.84 13.99 5.69
CA SER A 91 -26.13 15.19 5.22
C SER A 91 -25.05 14.86 4.19
N ILE A 92 -24.37 13.71 4.36
CA ILE A 92 -23.39 13.19 3.40
C ILE A 92 -24.08 12.81 2.10
N ASN A 93 -25.24 12.15 2.14
CA ASN A 93 -26.00 11.78 0.95
C ASN A 93 -26.45 13.01 0.15
N GLU A 94 -26.97 14.02 0.83
CA GLU A 94 -27.52 15.24 0.21
C GLU A 94 -26.43 16.20 -0.30
N ASN A 95 -25.22 16.14 0.26
CA ASN A 95 -24.14 17.03 -0.15
C ASN A 95 -23.54 16.62 -1.51
N THR A 96 -23.76 17.44 -2.54
CA THR A 96 -23.26 17.22 -3.90
C THR A 96 -21.73 17.38 -4.03
N GLN A 97 -21.07 18.00 -3.05
CA GLN A 97 -19.61 18.08 -2.99
C GLN A 97 -18.98 16.78 -2.51
N VAL A 98 -19.71 15.94 -1.76
CA VAL A 98 -19.22 14.63 -1.31
C VAL A 98 -19.45 13.61 -2.42
N THR A 99 -18.38 13.20 -3.09
CA THR A 99 -18.43 12.17 -4.15
C THR A 99 -18.57 10.77 -3.55
N ALA A 100 -17.93 10.50 -2.41
CA ALA A 100 -17.88 9.18 -1.80
C ALA A 100 -17.80 9.25 -0.28
N ALA A 101 -18.17 8.16 0.39
CA ALA A 101 -18.12 8.03 1.83
C ALA A 101 -17.63 6.63 2.27
N ILE A 102 -16.91 6.60 3.39
CA ILE A 102 -16.41 5.40 4.04
C ILE A 102 -16.88 5.42 5.49
N VAL A 103 -17.62 4.40 5.92
CA VAL A 103 -17.90 4.15 7.34
C VAL A 103 -16.97 3.06 7.84
N GLN A 104 -15.94 3.47 8.57
CA GLN A 104 -14.86 2.59 9.00
C GLN A 104 -15.32 1.66 10.13
N TYR A 105 -15.25 0.34 9.88
CA TYR A 105 -15.45 -0.68 10.91
C TYR A 105 -14.23 -0.79 11.85
N PRO A 106 -14.42 -1.17 13.12
CA PRO A 106 -15.71 -1.56 13.73
C PRO A 106 -16.64 -0.38 14.02
N ILE A 107 -17.94 -0.63 13.90
CA ILE A 107 -19.00 0.31 14.31
C ILE A 107 -19.70 -0.23 15.57
N PRO A 108 -20.17 0.63 16.49
CA PRO A 108 -21.05 0.19 17.57
C PRO A 108 -22.32 -0.49 17.04
N ALA A 109 -22.74 -1.59 17.68
CA ALA A 109 -23.81 -2.46 17.19
C ALA A 109 -25.13 -1.73 16.91
N LYS A 110 -25.45 -0.69 17.71
CA LYS A 110 -26.66 0.14 17.53
C LYS A 110 -26.74 0.88 16.19
N PHE A 111 -25.62 1.06 15.49
CA PHE A 111 -25.58 1.75 14.19
C PHE A 111 -25.59 0.78 13.00
N THR A 112 -25.68 -0.53 13.22
CA THR A 112 -25.63 -1.53 12.14
C THR A 112 -26.75 -1.31 11.12
N SER A 113 -27.96 -1.00 11.58
CA SER A 113 -29.10 -0.68 10.70
C SER A 113 -28.90 0.63 9.95
N SER A 114 -28.29 1.63 10.60
CA SER A 114 -28.02 2.96 10.04
C SER A 114 -27.07 2.93 8.83
N ILE A 115 -26.22 1.90 8.69
CA ILE A 115 -25.37 1.74 7.50
C ILE A 115 -26.20 1.65 6.21
N GLY A 116 -27.42 1.11 6.28
CA GLY A 116 -28.33 1.04 5.13
C GLY A 116 -28.79 2.39 4.61
N LEU A 117 -28.66 3.46 5.40
CA LEU A 117 -28.99 4.83 4.99
C LEU A 117 -27.97 5.41 4.01
N LEU A 118 -26.74 4.90 3.96
CA LEU A 118 -25.75 5.39 3.01
C LEU A 118 -26.20 5.09 1.57
N GLU A 119 -26.19 6.11 0.72
CA GLU A 119 -26.56 5.93 -0.69
C GLU A 119 -25.60 4.97 -1.39
N PRO A 120 -26.08 3.96 -2.15
CA PRO A 120 -25.20 2.98 -2.79
C PRO A 120 -24.15 3.64 -3.70
N GLN A 121 -24.52 4.74 -4.36
CA GLN A 121 -23.64 5.50 -5.26
C GLN A 121 -22.53 6.29 -4.54
N LYS A 122 -22.60 6.45 -3.21
CA LYS A 122 -21.53 7.05 -2.40
C LYS A 122 -20.72 6.02 -1.62
N ASP A 123 -21.17 4.77 -1.56
CA ASP A 123 -20.50 3.68 -0.85
C ASP A 123 -19.29 3.16 -1.65
N ILE A 124 -18.15 3.84 -1.51
CA ILE A 124 -16.90 3.49 -2.23
C ILE A 124 -16.26 2.19 -1.71
N ASP A 125 -16.59 1.77 -0.49
CA ASP A 125 -15.96 0.62 0.18
C ASP A 125 -16.94 -0.55 0.43
N ILE A 126 -18.15 -0.47 -0.14
CA ILE A 126 -19.19 -1.51 -0.08
C ILE A 126 -19.52 -1.88 1.38
N VAL A 127 -19.50 -0.90 2.30
CA VAL A 127 -19.73 -1.13 3.73
C VAL A 127 -21.16 -1.60 4.03
N ARG A 128 -22.09 -1.38 3.09
CA ARG A 128 -23.45 -1.95 3.09
C ARG A 128 -23.50 -3.44 2.81
N ARG A 129 -22.37 -4.07 2.42
CA ARG A 129 -22.25 -5.49 2.07
C ARG A 129 -23.13 -5.91 0.89
N GLN A 130 -23.45 -4.97 0.01
CA GLN A 130 -24.19 -5.19 -1.23
C GLN A 130 -23.40 -4.52 -2.35
N SER A 131 -23.24 -5.20 -3.48
CA SER A 131 -22.65 -4.56 -4.65
C SER A 131 -23.49 -3.35 -5.07
N ASN A 132 -22.82 -2.39 -5.69
CA ASN A 132 -23.46 -1.22 -6.27
C ASN A 132 -23.12 -1.15 -7.77
N ASN A 133 -23.60 -0.10 -8.45
CA ASN A 133 -23.37 0.07 -9.89
C ASN A 133 -21.89 0.26 -10.28
N PHE A 134 -20.99 0.45 -9.31
CA PHE A 134 -19.57 0.71 -9.55
C PHE A 134 -18.67 -0.45 -9.16
N PHE A 135 -18.96 -1.13 -8.04
CA PHE A 135 -18.09 -2.10 -7.38
C PHE A 135 -18.86 -3.30 -6.80
N GLU A 136 -18.26 -4.49 -6.93
CA GLU A 136 -18.86 -5.76 -6.49
C GLU A 136 -18.46 -6.18 -5.07
N SER A 137 -17.35 -5.66 -4.55
CA SER A 137 -16.78 -6.04 -3.25
C SER A 137 -16.10 -4.86 -2.56
N CYS A 138 -15.71 -5.00 -1.28
CA CYS A 138 -14.95 -3.96 -0.59
C CYS A 138 -13.54 -3.77 -1.19
N ALA A 139 -12.92 -2.63 -0.94
CA ALA A 139 -11.64 -2.28 -1.57
C ALA A 139 -10.52 -3.26 -1.17
N THR A 140 -10.55 -3.77 0.06
CA THR A 140 -9.58 -4.78 0.54
C THR A 140 -9.71 -6.09 -0.24
N ALA A 141 -10.95 -6.57 -0.45
CA ALA A 141 -11.20 -7.81 -1.17
C ALA A 141 -10.76 -7.72 -2.64
N GLU A 142 -11.10 -6.62 -3.32
CA GLU A 142 -10.64 -6.37 -4.70
C GLU A 142 -9.11 -6.30 -4.78
N GLY A 143 -8.46 -5.61 -3.82
CA GLY A 143 -7.00 -5.49 -3.78
C GLY A 143 -6.30 -6.84 -3.61
N ILE A 144 -6.79 -7.67 -2.70
CA ILE A 144 -6.30 -9.05 -2.50
C ILE A 144 -6.50 -9.87 -3.77
N ALA A 145 -7.69 -9.83 -4.36
CA ALA A 145 -8.00 -10.61 -5.55
C ALA A 145 -7.11 -10.24 -6.74
N ARG A 146 -6.83 -8.96 -6.97
CA ARG A 146 -5.91 -8.49 -8.04
C ARG A 146 -4.45 -8.88 -7.81
N ILE A 147 -4.02 -9.00 -6.54
CA ILE A 147 -2.73 -9.62 -6.23
C ILE A 147 -2.75 -11.10 -6.60
N VAL A 148 -3.79 -11.84 -6.22
CA VAL A 148 -3.94 -13.25 -6.57
C VAL A 148 -3.91 -13.43 -8.09
N GLU A 149 -4.63 -12.61 -8.86
CA GLU A 149 -4.61 -12.62 -10.33
C GLU A 149 -3.20 -12.42 -10.92
N SER A 150 -2.35 -11.62 -10.27
CA SER A 150 -0.96 -11.41 -10.72
C SER A 150 -0.10 -12.68 -10.62
N TYR A 151 -0.55 -13.69 -9.88
CA TYR A 151 0.16 -14.96 -9.66
C TYR A 151 -0.63 -16.20 -10.07
N ALA A 152 -1.94 -16.07 -10.30
CA ALA A 152 -2.78 -17.17 -10.72
C ALA A 152 -2.38 -17.67 -12.12
N GLN A 153 -2.33 -18.98 -12.25
CA GLN A 153 -2.17 -19.70 -13.52
C GLN A 153 -3.50 -20.36 -13.89
N ARG A 154 -3.59 -20.84 -15.13
CA ARG A 154 -4.70 -21.69 -15.56
C ARG A 154 -4.82 -22.87 -14.58
N ASP A 155 -6.01 -23.07 -14.02
CA ASP A 155 -6.34 -24.12 -13.06
C ASP A 155 -5.78 -23.94 -11.64
N SER A 156 -5.35 -22.72 -11.28
CA SER A 156 -4.94 -22.45 -9.90
C SER A 156 -6.09 -22.62 -8.92
N ASN A 157 -5.77 -23.23 -7.78
CA ASN A 157 -6.70 -23.40 -6.66
C ASN A 157 -6.30 -22.47 -5.50
N VAL A 158 -7.27 -21.72 -4.98
CA VAL A 158 -7.06 -20.71 -3.93
C VAL A 158 -7.77 -21.12 -2.64
N ALA A 159 -7.02 -21.32 -1.56
CA ALA A 159 -7.60 -21.45 -0.23
C ALA A 159 -7.86 -20.06 0.36
N VAL A 160 -9.07 -19.80 0.85
CA VAL A 160 -9.42 -18.55 1.54
C VAL A 160 -9.77 -18.86 3.00
N VAL A 161 -8.84 -18.57 3.90
CA VAL A 161 -8.98 -18.73 5.35
C VAL A 161 -9.70 -17.50 5.92
N GLY A 162 -10.87 -17.70 6.52
CA GLY A 162 -11.84 -16.64 6.83
C GLY A 162 -12.68 -16.20 5.61
N GLY A 163 -12.86 -17.10 4.64
CA GLY A 163 -13.60 -16.88 3.39
C GLY A 163 -15.09 -16.57 3.55
N GLY A 164 -15.71 -16.93 4.67
CA GLY A 164 -17.10 -16.62 5.02
C GLY A 164 -17.29 -15.21 5.58
N GLY A 165 -16.20 -14.55 5.98
CA GLY A 165 -16.21 -13.17 6.44
C GLY A 165 -16.46 -12.15 5.32
N PHE A 166 -16.70 -10.88 5.68
CA PHE A 166 -17.00 -9.82 4.72
C PHE A 166 -15.91 -9.64 3.64
N VAL A 167 -14.64 -9.64 4.04
CA VAL A 167 -13.50 -9.52 3.10
C VAL A 167 -13.33 -10.83 2.32
N GLY A 168 -13.30 -11.98 3.01
CA GLY A 168 -13.09 -13.28 2.39
C GLY A 168 -14.14 -13.62 1.32
N ASN A 169 -15.41 -13.34 1.60
CA ASN A 169 -16.49 -13.59 0.65
C ASN A 169 -16.36 -12.71 -0.60
N GLY A 170 -15.91 -11.46 -0.42
CA GLY A 170 -15.60 -10.56 -1.53
C GLY A 170 -14.44 -11.08 -2.40
N VAL A 171 -13.40 -11.64 -1.79
CA VAL A 171 -12.26 -12.23 -2.51
C VAL A 171 -12.72 -13.42 -3.35
N ILE A 172 -13.49 -14.35 -2.75
CA ILE A 172 -14.02 -15.53 -3.44
C ILE A 172 -14.88 -15.10 -4.64
N LYS A 173 -15.86 -14.22 -4.43
CA LYS A 173 -16.75 -13.74 -5.51
C LYS A 173 -15.99 -13.08 -6.65
N TYR A 174 -14.98 -12.26 -6.33
CA TYR A 174 -14.15 -11.61 -7.35
C TYR A 174 -13.38 -12.65 -8.18
N LEU A 175 -12.71 -13.59 -7.52
CA LEU A 175 -11.88 -14.60 -8.17
C LEU A 175 -12.71 -15.60 -9.00
N GLU A 176 -13.87 -16.02 -8.50
CA GLU A 176 -14.79 -16.89 -9.24
C GLU A 176 -15.31 -16.19 -10.52
N ALA A 177 -15.61 -14.88 -10.44
CA ALA A 177 -15.99 -14.10 -11.60
C ALA A 177 -14.87 -14.02 -12.66
N THR A 178 -13.60 -14.14 -12.24
CA THR A 178 -12.44 -14.20 -13.14
C THR A 178 -11.95 -15.62 -13.42
N ARG A 179 -12.76 -16.62 -13.09
CA ARG A 179 -12.56 -18.07 -13.35
C ARG A 179 -11.37 -18.68 -12.60
N VAL A 180 -11.03 -18.14 -11.43
CA VAL A 180 -10.07 -18.72 -10.49
C VAL A 180 -10.84 -19.52 -9.43
N SER A 181 -10.50 -20.81 -9.28
CA SER A 181 -11.20 -21.68 -8.33
C SER A 181 -10.79 -21.36 -6.90
N CYS A 182 -11.77 -21.32 -6.00
CA CYS A 182 -11.56 -21.03 -4.59
C CYS A 182 -12.21 -22.09 -3.71
N PHE A 183 -11.65 -22.34 -2.53
CA PHE A 183 -12.33 -23.02 -1.44
C PHE A 183 -12.16 -22.27 -0.12
N CYS A 184 -13.24 -22.27 0.67
CA CYS A 184 -13.31 -21.57 1.93
C CYS A 184 -12.86 -22.47 3.08
N LEU A 185 -12.14 -21.89 4.04
CA LEU A 185 -11.84 -22.48 5.34
C LEU A 185 -12.26 -21.50 6.44
N GLU A 186 -13.13 -21.93 7.35
CA GLU A 186 -13.68 -21.15 8.46
C GLU A 186 -13.17 -21.64 9.82
N ASP A 187 -13.62 -20.98 10.89
CA ASP A 187 -13.31 -21.37 12.26
C ASP A 187 -13.78 -22.81 12.53
N GLY A 188 -12.86 -23.67 12.95
CA GLY A 188 -13.11 -25.09 13.18
C GLY A 188 -12.80 -26.01 12.00
N ASP A 189 -12.52 -25.47 10.81
CA ASP A 189 -12.05 -26.28 9.68
C ASP A 189 -10.59 -26.70 9.83
N ASP A 190 -10.23 -27.81 9.18
CA ASP A 190 -8.86 -28.29 9.12
C ASP A 190 -7.99 -27.44 8.16
N LEU A 191 -7.11 -26.60 8.73
CA LEU A 191 -6.21 -25.74 7.98
C LEU A 191 -5.11 -26.52 7.22
N THR A 192 -4.87 -27.81 7.51
CA THR A 192 -3.91 -28.62 6.74
C THR A 192 -4.35 -28.80 5.29
N ARG A 193 -5.65 -28.65 5.00
CA ARG A 193 -6.21 -28.64 3.64
C ARG A 193 -5.62 -27.54 2.74
N THR A 194 -4.99 -26.52 3.31
CA THR A 194 -4.26 -25.50 2.53
C THR A 194 -3.07 -26.08 1.76
N GLN A 195 -2.64 -27.31 2.03
CA GLN A 195 -1.66 -28.02 1.20
C GLN A 195 -2.16 -28.30 -0.23
N ASP A 196 -3.48 -28.34 -0.44
CA ASP A 196 -4.11 -28.60 -1.73
C ASP A 196 -4.28 -27.32 -2.59
N ALA A 197 -3.75 -26.18 -2.12
CA ALA A 197 -3.85 -24.89 -2.78
C ALA A 197 -2.48 -24.41 -3.31
N ASP A 198 -2.49 -23.78 -4.48
CA ASP A 198 -1.32 -23.07 -5.01
C ASP A 198 -1.13 -21.71 -4.31
N ILE A 199 -2.25 -21.10 -3.94
CA ILE A 199 -2.33 -19.76 -3.36
C ILE A 199 -3.19 -19.82 -2.10
N VAL A 200 -2.74 -19.18 -1.03
CA VAL A 200 -3.52 -19.05 0.20
C VAL A 200 -3.75 -17.59 0.51
N VAL A 201 -5.00 -17.25 0.84
CA VAL A 201 -5.40 -15.93 1.34
C VAL A 201 -5.88 -16.11 2.78
N SER A 202 -5.28 -15.38 3.73
CA SER A 202 -5.75 -15.32 5.12
C SER A 202 -6.32 -13.94 5.43
N VAL A 203 -7.57 -13.88 5.85
CA VAL A 203 -8.31 -12.64 6.19
C VAL A 203 -9.06 -12.77 7.51
N THR A 204 -8.49 -13.52 8.44
CA THR A 204 -9.10 -13.84 9.74
C THR A 204 -8.98 -12.70 10.75
N GLY A 205 -7.94 -11.87 10.62
CA GLY A 205 -7.59 -10.86 11.61
C GLY A 205 -7.11 -11.45 12.95
N ARG A 206 -6.73 -12.74 12.97
CA ARG A 206 -6.22 -13.45 14.15
C ARG A 206 -4.71 -13.65 14.00
N ARG A 207 -3.95 -12.95 14.84
CA ARG A 207 -2.49 -12.91 14.77
C ARG A 207 -1.86 -14.31 14.75
N GLY A 208 -1.08 -14.59 13.71
CA GLY A 208 -0.25 -15.79 13.59
C GLY A 208 -1.00 -17.10 13.37
N ILE A 209 -2.32 -17.08 13.18
CA ILE A 209 -3.15 -18.30 13.06
C ILE A 209 -2.73 -19.21 11.90
N PHE A 210 -2.17 -18.64 10.83
CA PHE A 210 -1.80 -19.38 9.62
C PHE A 210 -0.29 -19.72 9.57
N THR A 211 0.50 -19.34 10.58
CA THR A 211 1.96 -19.47 10.58
C THR A 211 2.45 -20.89 10.30
N ASP A 212 1.90 -21.88 11.01
CA ASP A 212 2.36 -23.28 10.94
C ASP A 212 1.89 -24.01 9.68
N TYR A 213 1.00 -23.39 8.90
CA TYR A 213 0.40 -23.95 7.70
C TYR A 213 0.97 -23.35 6.42
N VAL A 214 1.92 -22.41 6.53
CA VAL A 214 2.65 -21.90 5.37
C VAL A 214 3.60 -22.97 4.85
N LEU A 215 3.49 -23.31 3.56
CA LEU A 215 4.26 -24.39 2.93
C LEU A 215 5.14 -23.87 1.79
N PRO A 216 6.30 -24.51 1.53
CA PRO A 216 7.15 -24.15 0.38
C PRO A 216 6.47 -24.29 -0.98
N SER A 217 5.45 -25.16 -1.07
CA SER A 217 4.63 -25.35 -2.28
C SER A 217 3.71 -24.16 -2.57
N HIS A 218 3.40 -23.31 -1.58
CA HIS A 218 2.57 -22.13 -1.80
C HIS A 218 3.30 -21.13 -2.71
N ARG A 219 2.75 -20.96 -3.92
CA ARG A 219 3.23 -19.96 -4.88
C ARG A 219 3.01 -18.55 -4.34
N LEU A 220 1.92 -18.34 -3.61
CA LEU A 220 1.58 -17.06 -3.00
C LEU A 220 0.83 -17.26 -1.68
N VAL A 221 1.24 -16.52 -0.65
CA VAL A 221 0.47 -16.30 0.57
C VAL A 221 0.08 -14.82 0.66
N VAL A 222 -1.21 -14.53 0.74
CA VAL A 222 -1.73 -13.18 0.98
C VAL A 222 -2.23 -13.08 2.42
N ASP A 223 -1.48 -12.34 3.24
CA ASP A 223 -1.84 -11.99 4.61
C ASP A 223 -2.61 -10.66 4.63
N GLY A 224 -3.94 -10.76 4.73
CA GLY A 224 -4.85 -9.63 4.92
C GLY A 224 -5.07 -9.26 6.39
N GLY A 225 -4.38 -9.93 7.31
CA GLY A 225 -4.44 -9.64 8.74
C GLY A 225 -3.74 -8.33 9.10
N PHE A 226 -4.30 -7.62 10.08
CA PHE A 226 -3.64 -6.45 10.66
C PHE A 226 -4.04 -6.27 12.12
N THR A 227 -3.10 -6.58 13.01
CA THR A 227 -3.22 -6.40 14.46
C THR A 227 -2.17 -5.41 14.94
N PRO A 228 -2.56 -4.22 15.42
CA PRO A 228 -1.64 -3.29 16.09
C PRO A 228 -1.01 -3.93 17.33
N THR A 229 0.27 -3.67 17.54
CA THR A 229 1.06 -4.18 18.65
C THR A 229 2.01 -3.09 19.16
N ALA A 230 2.61 -3.29 20.33
CA ALA A 230 3.62 -2.36 20.85
C ALA A 230 4.85 -2.22 19.94
N SER A 231 5.17 -3.24 19.14
CA SER A 231 6.32 -3.28 18.22
C SER A 231 5.97 -2.97 16.76
N GLY A 232 4.76 -2.47 16.49
CA GLY A 232 4.28 -2.16 15.14
C GLY A 232 2.97 -2.88 14.84
N ALA A 233 2.92 -3.64 13.75
CA ALA A 233 1.76 -4.46 13.40
C ALA A 233 2.17 -5.91 13.10
N ALA A 234 1.26 -6.84 13.37
CA ALA A 234 1.38 -8.25 13.05
C ALA A 234 0.18 -8.70 12.19
N GLY A 235 0.41 -9.63 11.28
CA GLY A 235 -0.63 -10.21 10.43
C GLY A 235 -1.13 -11.55 10.94
N ASP A 236 -1.89 -12.24 10.10
CA ASP A 236 -2.35 -13.61 10.35
C ASP A 236 -1.20 -14.62 10.19
N VAL A 237 -0.08 -14.22 9.59
CA VAL A 237 1.15 -15.01 9.43
C VAL A 237 2.29 -14.32 10.20
N ASP A 238 2.97 -15.06 11.07
CA ASP A 238 4.15 -14.56 11.76
C ASP A 238 5.34 -14.38 10.79
N ARG A 239 6.20 -13.39 11.06
CA ARG A 239 7.37 -13.08 10.22
C ARG A 239 8.36 -14.24 10.10
N SER A 240 8.41 -15.13 11.08
CA SER A 240 9.24 -16.35 11.04
C SER A 240 8.93 -17.25 9.85
N ALA A 241 7.69 -17.23 9.34
CA ALA A 241 7.26 -18.03 8.20
C ALA A 241 7.47 -17.34 6.83
N TYR A 242 7.91 -16.08 6.78
CA TYR A 242 7.94 -15.31 5.53
C TYR A 242 8.90 -15.89 4.48
N SER A 243 9.93 -16.62 4.90
CA SER A 243 10.90 -17.25 4.00
C SER A 243 10.46 -18.57 3.39
N ILE A 244 9.33 -19.11 3.85
CA ILE A 244 8.85 -20.44 3.46
C ILE A 244 8.20 -20.44 2.06
N PRO A 245 7.19 -19.58 1.74
CA PRO A 245 6.49 -19.64 0.48
C PRO A 245 7.31 -18.95 -0.64
N GLN A 246 6.89 -19.14 -1.89
CA GLN A 246 7.56 -18.48 -3.02
C GLN A 246 7.36 -16.96 -2.99
N ASN A 247 6.15 -16.50 -2.63
CA ASN A 247 5.80 -15.09 -2.50
C ASN A 247 4.87 -14.90 -1.29
N ILE A 248 5.03 -13.77 -0.58
CA ILE A 248 4.14 -13.43 0.53
C ILE A 248 3.94 -11.92 0.65
N THR A 249 2.72 -11.48 0.97
CA THR A 249 2.48 -10.08 1.35
C THR A 249 2.89 -9.84 2.81
N PRO A 250 3.80 -8.89 3.10
CA PRO A 250 4.24 -8.63 4.46
C PRO A 250 3.21 -7.79 5.24
N VAL A 251 3.22 -7.92 6.57
CA VAL A 251 2.46 -7.06 7.48
C VAL A 251 3.42 -6.31 8.42
N PRO A 252 3.39 -4.97 8.44
CA PRO A 252 2.69 -4.08 7.50
C PRO A 252 3.36 -4.03 6.12
N GLY A 253 2.69 -3.44 5.13
CA GLY A 253 3.28 -3.10 3.83
C GLY A 253 2.75 -3.86 2.63
N GLY A 254 1.98 -4.93 2.85
CA GLY A 254 1.29 -5.71 1.82
C GLY A 254 -0.10 -5.17 1.50
N VAL A 255 -1.14 -5.79 2.05
CA VAL A 255 -2.55 -5.52 1.68
C VAL A 255 -3.01 -4.08 1.97
N GLY A 256 -2.63 -3.49 3.12
CA GLY A 256 -3.08 -2.14 3.49
C GLY A 256 -2.76 -1.05 2.45
N PRO A 257 -1.50 -0.90 1.99
CA PRO A 257 -1.18 -0.01 0.88
C PRO A 257 -1.96 -0.28 -0.41
N ILE A 258 -2.29 -1.54 -0.70
CA ILE A 258 -3.07 -1.94 -1.88
C ILE A 258 -4.52 -1.48 -1.73
N GLU A 259 -5.13 -1.61 -0.55
CA GLU A 259 -6.46 -1.06 -0.25
C GLU A 259 -6.50 0.45 -0.57
N MET A 260 -5.47 1.21 -0.17
CA MET A 260 -5.39 2.65 -0.49
C MET A 260 -5.30 2.92 -2.00
N ALA A 261 -4.59 2.06 -2.74
CA ALA A 261 -4.50 2.15 -4.19
C ALA A 261 -5.87 1.92 -4.83
N ILE A 262 -6.58 0.86 -4.44
CA ILE A 262 -7.93 0.56 -4.93
C ILE A 262 -8.87 1.73 -4.64
N LEU A 263 -8.89 2.28 -3.42
CA LEU A 263 -9.75 3.42 -3.08
C LEU A 263 -9.46 4.66 -3.94
N ALA A 264 -8.20 4.92 -4.29
CA ALA A 264 -7.84 6.01 -5.18
C ALA A 264 -8.35 5.79 -6.62
N GLU A 265 -8.22 4.57 -7.16
CA GLU A 265 -8.77 4.21 -8.48
C GLU A 265 -10.30 4.33 -8.51
N ARG A 266 -10.96 3.82 -7.46
CA ARG A 266 -12.42 3.88 -7.32
C ARG A 266 -12.92 5.31 -7.31
N LEU A 267 -12.22 6.22 -6.66
CA LEU A 267 -12.61 7.63 -6.61
C LEU A 267 -12.48 8.31 -7.98
N VAL A 268 -11.41 8.03 -8.73
CA VAL A 268 -11.26 8.49 -10.12
C VAL A 268 -12.42 7.99 -10.99
N LYS A 269 -12.82 6.72 -10.82
CA LYS A 269 -13.98 6.14 -11.53
C LYS A 269 -15.29 6.82 -11.16
N MET A 270 -15.57 7.02 -9.87
CA MET A 270 -16.83 7.61 -9.39
C MET A 270 -16.97 9.08 -9.79
N ASP A 271 -15.88 9.86 -9.69
CA ASP A 271 -15.93 11.31 -9.89
C ASP A 271 -15.79 11.70 -11.37
N LEU A 272 -14.88 11.04 -12.08
CA LEU A 272 -14.51 11.42 -13.45
C LEU A 272 -15.03 10.43 -14.51
N GLY A 273 -15.59 9.29 -14.11
CA GLY A 273 -15.99 8.23 -15.04
C GLY A 273 -14.81 7.55 -15.73
N ILE A 274 -13.58 7.73 -15.24
CA ILE A 274 -12.36 7.20 -15.83
C ILE A 274 -11.98 5.89 -15.14
N GLU A 275 -11.85 4.82 -15.92
CA GLU A 275 -11.32 3.55 -15.44
C GLU A 275 -9.81 3.50 -15.70
N LEU A 276 -9.02 3.43 -14.62
CA LEU A 276 -7.57 3.30 -14.73
C LEU A 276 -7.18 1.89 -15.18
N GLY A 277 -6.05 1.78 -15.88
CA GLY A 277 -5.53 0.49 -16.32
C GLY A 277 -5.25 -0.43 -15.14
N LYS A 278 -5.68 -1.70 -15.22
CA LYS A 278 -5.37 -2.70 -14.20
C LYS A 278 -3.86 -2.92 -14.14
N TRP A 279 -3.28 -2.75 -12.96
CA TRP A 279 -1.88 -3.12 -12.71
C TRP A 279 -1.69 -4.63 -12.60
N ASN A 280 -0.49 -5.11 -12.96
CA ASN A 280 0.00 -6.45 -12.67
C ASN A 280 1.26 -6.32 -11.80
N TYR A 281 1.28 -6.96 -10.63
CA TYR A 281 2.37 -6.77 -9.66
C TYR A 281 3.74 -7.20 -10.21
N GLN A 282 3.79 -8.33 -10.92
CA GLN A 282 5.06 -8.85 -11.48
C GLN A 282 5.62 -7.90 -12.53
N GLN A 283 4.77 -7.36 -13.40
CA GLN A 283 5.17 -6.35 -14.38
C GLN A 283 5.68 -5.08 -13.70
N LEU A 284 4.93 -4.54 -12.72
CA LEU A 284 5.36 -3.33 -12.00
C LEU A 284 6.72 -3.52 -11.32
N GLN A 285 6.95 -4.69 -10.72
CA GLN A 285 8.22 -5.01 -10.07
C GLN A 285 9.37 -5.02 -11.09
N GLN A 286 9.17 -5.63 -12.27
CA GLN A 286 10.16 -5.66 -13.33
C GLN A 286 10.48 -4.25 -13.84
N GLU A 287 9.46 -3.42 -14.09
CA GLU A 287 9.63 -2.05 -14.56
C GLU A 287 10.43 -1.20 -13.55
N GLN A 288 10.09 -1.28 -12.26
CA GLN A 288 10.84 -0.55 -11.24
C GLN A 288 12.27 -1.02 -11.11
N MET A 289 12.50 -2.33 -11.20
CA MET A 289 13.86 -2.88 -11.14
C MET A 289 14.69 -2.41 -12.34
N GLN A 290 14.13 -2.44 -13.55
CA GLN A 290 14.80 -1.90 -14.74
C GLN A 290 15.17 -0.43 -14.56
N ARG A 291 14.24 0.42 -14.10
CA ARG A 291 14.55 1.84 -13.83
C ARG A 291 15.62 2.01 -12.75
N ALA A 292 15.59 1.20 -11.70
CA ALA A 292 16.57 1.25 -10.63
C ALA A 292 17.98 0.84 -11.10
N THR A 293 18.11 -0.12 -12.02
CA THR A 293 19.41 -0.52 -12.60
C THR A 293 20.08 0.60 -13.39
N ILE A 294 19.32 1.57 -13.89
CA ILE A 294 19.85 2.77 -14.54
C ILE A 294 20.32 3.79 -13.49
N ILE A 295 19.50 4.06 -12.47
CA ILE A 295 19.77 5.12 -11.48
C ILE A 295 20.88 4.70 -10.49
N ALA A 296 20.90 3.47 -10.01
CA ALA A 296 21.78 3.03 -8.92
C ALA A 296 23.29 3.19 -9.19
N PRO A 297 23.82 2.89 -10.40
CA PRO A 297 25.21 3.17 -10.74
C PRO A 297 25.54 4.67 -10.73
N ILE A 298 24.65 5.49 -11.29
CA ILE A 298 24.84 6.95 -11.38
C ILE A 298 24.82 7.57 -9.98
N ALA A 299 23.89 7.15 -9.12
CA ALA A 299 23.80 7.60 -7.73
C ALA A 299 25.08 7.32 -6.93
N ARG A 300 25.70 6.16 -7.15
CA ARG A 300 26.98 5.81 -6.50
C ARG A 300 28.13 6.67 -7.00
N LEU A 301 28.24 6.85 -8.31
CA LEU A 301 29.28 7.69 -8.90
C LEU A 301 29.16 9.13 -8.39
N PHE A 302 27.94 9.67 -8.41
CA PHE A 302 27.64 11.01 -7.91
C PHE A 302 27.98 11.14 -6.41
N PHE A 303 27.60 10.17 -5.58
CA PHE A 303 27.92 10.18 -4.15
C PHE A 303 29.44 10.17 -3.92
N GLY A 304 30.19 9.31 -4.63
CA GLY A 304 31.64 9.24 -4.51
C GLY A 304 32.33 10.56 -4.83
N GLN A 305 31.99 11.17 -5.97
CA GLN A 305 32.55 12.46 -6.40
C GLN A 305 32.29 13.58 -5.39
N GLN A 306 31.04 13.69 -4.91
CA GLN A 306 30.66 14.72 -3.95
C GLN A 306 31.26 14.49 -2.55
N ALA A 307 31.33 13.24 -2.10
CA ALA A 307 31.94 12.89 -0.82
C ALA A 307 33.45 13.21 -0.79
N THR A 308 34.14 13.11 -1.93
CA THR A 308 35.55 13.51 -2.04
C THR A 308 35.76 15.02 -2.12
N ALA A 309 34.83 15.76 -2.74
CA ALA A 309 34.94 17.20 -2.94
C ALA A 309 34.53 18.02 -1.71
N TYR A 310 33.60 17.50 -0.90
CA TYR A 310 33.06 18.19 0.28
C TYR A 310 33.19 17.31 1.52
N PRO A 311 34.27 17.45 2.31
CA PRO A 311 34.46 16.66 3.52
C PRO A 311 33.47 17.01 4.66
N GLN A 312 32.67 18.07 4.50
CA GLN A 312 31.58 18.42 5.41
C GLN A 312 30.24 17.82 4.96
N SER A 313 30.17 16.49 4.84
CA SER A 313 28.88 15.80 4.91
C SER A 313 28.19 16.17 6.23
N ILE A 314 26.89 16.46 6.22
CA ILE A 314 26.13 16.62 7.45
C ILE A 314 26.13 15.25 8.15
N ARG A 315 27.01 15.09 9.16
CA ARG A 315 26.92 13.98 10.11
C ARG A 315 25.68 14.24 10.94
N THR A 316 24.63 13.46 10.69
CA THR A 316 23.45 13.47 11.56
C THR A 316 23.79 12.89 12.94
N GLU A 317 22.96 13.10 13.95
CA GLU A 317 23.16 12.64 15.34
C GLU A 317 23.45 11.12 15.49
N LYS A 318 23.24 10.33 14.43
CA LYS A 318 23.74 8.95 14.32
C LYS A 318 25.09 8.95 13.60
N GLU A 319 26.17 8.70 14.33
CA GLU A 319 27.58 8.77 13.89
C GLU A 319 27.94 7.98 12.59
N ASN A 320 27.03 7.16 12.06
CA ASN A 320 27.24 6.24 10.92
C ASN A 320 26.38 6.56 9.68
N LEU A 321 25.77 7.75 9.60
CA LEU A 321 24.93 8.15 8.46
C LEU A 321 25.46 9.43 7.79
N PHE A 322 25.77 9.31 6.50
CA PHE A 322 26.18 10.40 5.62
C PHE A 322 25.03 10.76 4.69
N VAL A 323 24.70 12.04 4.59
CA VAL A 323 23.60 12.52 3.75
C VAL A 323 24.11 13.60 2.80
N LEU A 324 23.85 13.40 1.50
CA LEU A 324 23.97 14.41 0.46
C LEU A 324 22.57 14.83 0.04
N GLU A 325 22.22 16.09 0.28
CA GLU A 325 20.90 16.62 -0.03
C GLU A 325 21.00 17.64 -1.16
N GLY A 326 20.32 17.34 -2.26
CA GLY A 326 20.17 18.25 -3.40
C GLY A 326 18.75 18.79 -3.51
N SER A 327 18.51 19.64 -4.51
CA SER A 327 17.21 20.26 -4.76
C SER A 327 16.10 19.27 -5.11
N ASN A 328 16.44 18.11 -5.66
CA ASN A 328 15.47 17.11 -6.12
C ASN A 328 15.58 15.77 -5.41
N TYR A 329 16.80 15.37 -5.04
CA TYR A 329 17.06 14.08 -4.41
C TYR A 329 17.94 14.23 -3.19
N GLN A 330 17.70 13.32 -2.24
CA GLN A 330 18.56 13.04 -1.12
C GLN A 330 19.20 11.67 -1.34
N ILE A 331 20.52 11.61 -1.19
CA ILE A 331 21.29 10.36 -1.22
C ILE A 331 21.87 10.15 0.17
N SER A 332 21.63 9.00 0.77
CA SER A 332 22.17 8.71 2.10
C SER A 332 22.95 7.42 2.11
N PHE A 333 24.14 7.44 2.73
CA PHE A 333 25.00 6.29 2.94
C PHE A 333 25.07 5.95 4.42
N ASN A 334 24.74 4.70 4.77
CA ASN A 334 24.87 4.17 6.12
C ASN A 334 26.08 3.24 6.18
N SER A 335 27.10 3.63 6.94
CA SER A 335 28.36 2.87 7.06
C SER A 335 28.21 1.59 7.86
N THR A 336 27.26 1.52 8.80
CA THR A 336 26.98 0.30 9.57
C THR A 336 26.39 -0.78 8.68
N THR A 337 25.40 -0.44 7.87
CA THR A 337 24.69 -1.39 7.01
C THR A 337 25.31 -1.50 5.61
N GLN A 338 26.34 -0.70 5.32
CA GLN A 338 26.95 -0.60 3.99
C GLN A 338 25.92 -0.38 2.88
N SER A 339 24.90 0.45 3.15
CA SER A 339 23.77 0.66 2.25
C SER A 339 23.71 2.11 1.76
N LEU A 340 23.52 2.29 0.46
CA LEU A 340 23.21 3.59 -0.16
C LEU A 340 21.70 3.66 -0.46
N THR A 341 21.10 4.82 -0.25
CA THR A 341 19.69 5.07 -0.50
C THR A 341 19.51 6.31 -1.36
N VAL A 342 18.49 6.28 -2.22
CA VAL A 342 18.05 7.41 -3.04
C VAL A 342 16.59 7.69 -2.72
N ALA A 343 16.27 8.94 -2.37
CA ALA A 343 14.92 9.42 -2.13
C ALA A 343 14.71 10.78 -2.83
N ARG A 344 13.46 11.15 -3.15
CA ARG A 344 13.15 12.53 -3.54
C ARG A 344 13.14 13.41 -2.28
N THR A 345 13.71 14.60 -2.32
CA THR A 345 13.85 15.47 -1.14
C THR A 345 12.51 15.78 -0.45
N ASN A 346 11.44 15.92 -1.24
CA ASN A 346 10.10 16.24 -0.73
C ASN A 346 9.23 15.01 -0.42
N GLU A 347 9.80 13.81 -0.48
CA GLU A 347 9.07 12.56 -0.24
C GLU A 347 9.73 11.76 0.88
N LYS A 348 8.91 11.22 1.79
CA LYS A 348 9.38 10.28 2.83
C LYS A 348 9.66 8.87 2.29
N LEU A 349 9.71 8.71 0.97
CA LEU A 349 9.81 7.43 0.29
C LEU A 349 11.23 7.23 -0.25
N THR A 350 11.91 6.19 0.25
CA THR A 350 13.10 5.67 -0.42
C THR A 350 12.71 5.04 -1.76
N LEU A 351 13.24 5.60 -2.85
CA LEU A 351 13.06 5.10 -4.21
C LEU A 351 13.94 3.87 -4.46
N ILE A 352 15.21 3.96 -4.07
CA ILE A 352 16.20 2.89 -4.24
C ILE A 352 16.93 2.67 -2.93
N ARG A 353 17.09 1.40 -2.54
CA ARG A 353 18.04 0.96 -1.52
C ARG A 353 18.96 -0.08 -2.14
N LEU A 354 20.26 0.07 -1.95
CA LEU A 354 21.26 -0.85 -2.46
C LEU A 354 22.30 -1.18 -1.39
N THR A 355 22.71 -2.45 -1.34
CA THR A 355 23.81 -2.92 -0.50
C THR A 355 25.10 -2.92 -1.29
N LEU A 356 26.10 -2.17 -0.82
CA LEU A 356 27.34 -1.92 -1.56
C LEU A 356 28.19 -3.18 -1.70
N ALA A 357 28.20 -4.06 -0.70
CA ALA A 357 29.00 -5.28 -0.72
C ALA A 357 28.59 -6.26 -1.81
N SER A 358 27.28 -6.40 -2.07
CA SER A 358 26.73 -7.33 -3.06
C SER A 358 26.38 -6.66 -4.39
N ASN A 359 26.40 -5.33 -4.45
CA ASN A 359 25.89 -4.56 -5.58
C ASN A 359 24.41 -4.88 -5.91
N GLN A 360 23.64 -5.36 -4.93
CA GLN A 360 22.23 -5.73 -5.12
C GLN A 360 21.30 -4.58 -4.73
N ILE A 361 20.30 -4.35 -5.56
CA ILE A 361 19.18 -3.43 -5.29
C ILE A 361 18.16 -4.19 -4.45
N GLU A 362 17.92 -3.73 -3.23
CA GLU A 362 17.02 -4.36 -2.26
C GLU A 362 15.60 -3.82 -2.36
N THR A 363 15.43 -2.57 -2.82
CA THR A 363 14.12 -1.93 -2.96
C THR A 363 14.15 -0.99 -4.14
N ALA A 364 13.10 -1.04 -4.96
CA ALA A 364 12.86 -0.15 -6.09
C ALA A 364 11.36 0.16 -6.17
N ARG A 365 10.96 1.41 -5.90
CA ARG A 365 9.55 1.82 -5.95
C ARG A 365 9.36 3.30 -6.24
N GLY A 366 8.26 3.63 -6.90
CA GLY A 366 7.88 5.01 -7.21
C GLY A 366 8.78 5.72 -8.22
N ILE A 367 9.69 5.01 -8.90
CA ILE A 367 10.59 5.57 -9.92
C ILE A 367 9.79 5.88 -11.18
N THR A 368 9.82 7.12 -11.63
CA THR A 368 9.18 7.60 -12.86
C THR A 368 10.17 7.66 -14.02
N ASN A 369 9.65 7.84 -15.24
CA ASN A 369 10.50 8.08 -16.41
C ASN A 369 11.26 9.42 -16.30
N GLU A 370 10.68 10.42 -15.62
CA GLU A 370 11.35 11.69 -15.35
C GLU A 370 12.55 11.51 -14.42
N ASP A 371 12.45 10.65 -13.39
CA ASP A 371 13.60 10.36 -12.55
C ASP A 371 14.75 9.77 -13.38
N VAL A 372 14.45 8.78 -14.22
CA VAL A 372 15.47 8.15 -15.08
C VAL A 372 16.15 9.18 -15.97
N ALA A 373 15.37 10.03 -16.65
CA ALA A 373 15.89 11.07 -17.52
C ALA A 373 16.78 12.07 -16.75
N ARG A 374 16.37 12.49 -15.54
CA ARG A 374 17.15 13.41 -14.72
C ARG A 374 18.46 12.78 -14.24
N TRP A 375 18.44 11.52 -13.84
CA TRP A 375 19.66 10.81 -13.43
C TRP A 375 20.62 10.61 -14.61
N GLN A 376 20.12 10.33 -15.81
CA GLN A 376 20.96 10.28 -17.02
C GLN A 376 21.61 11.64 -17.35
N GLN A 377 20.90 12.76 -17.13
CA GLN A 377 21.50 14.10 -17.28
C GLN A 377 22.64 14.34 -16.27
N ILE A 378 22.47 13.87 -15.01
CA ILE A 378 23.53 13.93 -13.99
C ILE A 378 24.76 13.13 -14.46
N GLN A 379 24.56 11.95 -15.04
CA GLN A 379 25.66 11.15 -15.58
C GLN A 379 26.46 11.91 -16.66
N THR A 380 25.78 12.49 -17.65
CA THR A 380 26.43 13.29 -18.70
C THR A 380 27.26 14.46 -18.14
N ALA A 381 26.78 15.12 -17.08
CA ALA A 381 27.50 16.21 -16.42
C ALA A 381 28.76 15.72 -15.68
N ILE A 382 28.68 14.56 -15.02
CA ILE A 382 29.84 13.93 -14.39
C ILE A 382 30.89 13.56 -15.46
N ASP A 383 30.48 12.88 -16.53
CA ASP A 383 31.38 12.43 -17.59
C ASP A 383 32.10 13.60 -18.27
N SER A 384 31.40 14.73 -18.46
CA SER A 384 31.98 15.97 -19.01
C SER A 384 33.03 16.58 -18.08
N THR A 385 32.80 16.53 -16.77
CA THR A 385 33.73 17.05 -15.75
C THR A 385 34.99 16.18 -15.65
N ILE A 386 34.84 14.85 -15.78
CA ILE A 386 35.97 13.92 -15.84
C ILE A 386 36.80 14.22 -17.09
N THR A 387 36.17 14.36 -18.25
CA THR A 387 36.86 14.66 -19.52
C THR A 387 37.65 15.97 -19.44
N GLN A 388 37.08 17.03 -18.85
CA GLN A 388 37.77 18.31 -18.66
C GLN A 388 38.91 18.26 -17.63
N SER A 389 38.84 17.39 -16.62
CA SER A 389 39.94 17.20 -15.67
C SER A 389 41.07 16.33 -16.23
N THR A 390 40.76 15.39 -17.13
CA THR A 390 41.76 14.62 -17.89
C THR A 390 42.43 15.42 -19.01
N ASP A 391 41.72 16.36 -19.65
CA ASP A 391 42.31 17.28 -20.65
C ASP A 391 43.19 18.36 -20.00
N ARG A 392 43.09 18.57 -18.69
CA ARG A 392 44.07 19.32 -17.88
C ARG A 392 45.15 18.40 -17.31
N GLY A 393 45.53 17.36 -18.05
CA GLY A 393 46.65 16.50 -17.70
C GLY A 393 47.94 17.31 -17.55
N ILE A 394 48.49 17.29 -16.33
CA ILE A 394 49.93 17.17 -16.04
C ILE A 394 50.83 18.03 -16.94
N GLU A 395 50.97 19.31 -16.62
CA GLU A 395 52.31 19.91 -16.67
C GLU A 395 52.92 19.70 -15.28
N LEU A 396 54.01 18.93 -15.24
CA LEU A 396 54.85 18.68 -14.07
C LEU A 396 55.41 19.98 -13.47
#